data_AF-A0A9Q1BPU4-F1
#
_entry.id   AF-A0A9Q1BPU4-F1
#
_cell.length_a   1.000
_cell.length_b   1.000
_cell.length_c   1.000
_cell.angle_alpha   90.00
_cell.angle_beta   90.00
_cell.angle_gamma   90.00
#
_symmetry.space_group_name_H-M   'P 1'
#
loop_
_entity.id
_entity.type
_entity.pdbx_description
1 polymer ?
#
loop_
_entity_poly.entity_id
_entity_poly.type
_entity_poly.pdbx_seq_one_letter_code
_entity_poly.pdbx_strand_id
1 'polypeptide(L)'
;MQVITKTSPRSTTWISTSVPEHQIQTEQAQGFNSSYLVNNLVSPVRFYDAVRKIPSKAILIEIAPHGLMQALLKRSVHAESDCVSLMSRKESDNLHYFLSNIGQLFTLGLTLDLKKLYPPIEYPVGAGTPMISPGIKWDHSKEWAVPSWEEFLPDSSISSKTIGEWNILI
;
A
#
# COMPACT_ATOMS: atom_id res chain seq x y z
N MET A 1 26.09 -17.67 -23.97
CA MET A 1 24.63 -17.69 -23.74
C MET A 1 24.37 -18.52 -22.49
N GLN A 2 23.83 -17.93 -21.42
CA GLN A 2 23.52 -18.65 -20.18
C GLN A 2 22.07 -19.14 -20.22
N VAL A 3 21.85 -20.39 -19.82
CA VAL A 3 20.53 -21.02 -19.70
C VAL A 3 20.20 -21.15 -18.22
N ILE A 4 18.93 -20.94 -17.85
CA ILE A 4 18.44 -21.15 -16.49
C ILE A 4 18.52 -22.65 -16.19
N THR A 5 19.46 -23.05 -15.33
CA THR A 5 19.70 -24.46 -14.98
C THR A 5 18.99 -24.91 -13.71
N LYS A 6 18.64 -23.97 -12.81
CA LYS A 6 17.93 -24.24 -11.55
C LYS A 6 16.68 -23.39 -11.49
N THR A 7 15.55 -24.05 -11.27
CA THR A 7 14.22 -23.43 -11.36
C THR A 7 13.57 -23.43 -9.98
N SER A 8 13.13 -22.26 -9.52
CA SER A 8 12.31 -22.15 -8.31
C SER A 8 10.84 -22.36 -8.66
N PRO A 9 10.05 -22.99 -7.77
CA PRO A 9 8.61 -23.08 -7.94
C PRO A 9 7.99 -21.67 -7.88
N ARG A 10 6.95 -21.43 -8.67
CA ARG A 10 6.19 -20.18 -8.62
C ARG A 10 5.30 -20.17 -7.38
N SER A 11 5.23 -19.02 -6.72
CA SER A 11 4.29 -18.80 -5.62
C SER A 11 2.85 -18.80 -6.14
N THR A 12 1.90 -19.20 -5.29
CA THR A 12 0.46 -19.06 -5.54
C THR A 12 0.01 -17.61 -5.74
N THR A 13 0.80 -16.65 -5.27
CA THR A 13 0.56 -15.21 -5.49
C THR A 13 0.86 -14.76 -6.92
N TRP A 14 1.64 -15.54 -7.69
CA TRP A 14 1.97 -15.22 -9.07
C TRP A 14 0.93 -15.81 -10.03
N ILE A 15 0.02 -14.97 -10.50
CA ILE A 15 -0.96 -15.33 -11.52
C ILE A 15 -0.29 -15.33 -12.90
N SER A 16 -0.29 -16.48 -13.56
CA SER A 16 0.22 -16.64 -14.93
C SER A 16 -0.69 -15.96 -15.95
N THR A 17 -0.12 -15.22 -16.90
CA THR A 17 -0.86 -14.71 -18.07
C THR A 17 -0.56 -15.49 -19.35
N SER A 18 0.46 -16.35 -19.37
CA SER A 18 0.82 -17.15 -20.56
C SER A 18 0.34 -18.60 -20.50
N VAL A 19 -0.05 -19.09 -19.32
CA VAL A 19 -0.49 -20.49 -19.11
C VAL A 19 -2.00 -20.50 -18.78
N PRO A 20 -2.83 -21.26 -19.52
CA PRO A 20 -4.23 -21.46 -19.19
C PRO A 20 -4.45 -22.07 -17.80
N GLU A 21 -5.56 -21.74 -17.15
CA GLU A 21 -5.86 -22.17 -15.78
C GLU A 21 -5.85 -23.70 -15.59
N HIS A 22 -6.40 -24.44 -16.54
CA HIS A 22 -6.40 -25.91 -16.53
C HIS A 22 -5.00 -26.54 -16.66
N GLN A 23 -3.98 -25.76 -17.05
CA GLN A 23 -2.59 -26.22 -17.23
C GLN A 23 -1.67 -25.72 -16.12
N ILE A 24 -2.14 -24.91 -15.16
CA ILE A 24 -1.29 -24.33 -14.11
C ILE A 24 -0.61 -25.42 -13.26
N GLN A 25 -1.27 -26.57 -13.06
CA GLN A 25 -0.76 -27.69 -12.26
C GLN A 25 0.24 -28.59 -13.01
N THR A 26 0.47 -28.35 -14.31
CA THR A 26 1.46 -29.12 -15.06
C THR A 26 2.88 -28.80 -14.59
N GLU A 27 3.77 -29.79 -14.60
CA GLU A 27 5.17 -29.64 -14.17
C GLU A 27 5.88 -28.48 -14.89
N GLN A 28 5.55 -28.28 -16.17
CA GLN A 28 6.06 -27.20 -17.02
C GLN A 28 5.64 -25.81 -16.54
N ALA A 29 4.46 -25.69 -15.92
CA ALA A 29 3.88 -24.44 -15.42
C ALA A 29 4.13 -24.18 -13.93
N GLN A 30 4.69 -25.14 -13.19
CA GLN A 30 4.96 -24.98 -11.75
C GLN A 30 6.21 -24.15 -11.45
N GLY A 31 7.16 -24.06 -12.37
CA GLY A 31 8.44 -23.35 -12.17
C GLY A 31 8.64 -22.14 -13.07
N PHE A 32 9.52 -21.23 -12.66
CA PHE A 32 10.11 -20.24 -13.57
C PHE A 32 11.29 -20.88 -14.32
N ASN A 33 11.01 -21.48 -15.47
CA ASN A 33 11.97 -22.25 -16.27
C ASN A 33 12.04 -21.74 -17.72
N SER A 34 12.99 -22.26 -18.50
CA SER A 34 13.16 -21.89 -19.91
C SER A 34 11.90 -22.17 -20.73
N SER A 35 11.23 -23.31 -20.52
CA SER A 35 9.99 -23.67 -21.19
C SER A 35 8.86 -22.67 -20.90
N TYR A 36 8.75 -22.19 -19.65
CA TYR A 36 7.78 -21.18 -19.24
C TYR A 36 8.06 -19.82 -19.91
N LEU A 37 9.34 -19.42 -20.01
CA LEU A 37 9.73 -18.18 -20.69
C LEU A 37 9.46 -18.25 -22.19
N VAL A 38 9.78 -19.37 -22.83
CA VAL A 38 9.45 -19.60 -24.24
C VAL A 38 7.94 -19.57 -24.42
N ASN A 39 7.18 -20.25 -23.55
CA ASN A 39 5.71 -20.18 -23.57
C ASN A 39 5.20 -18.75 -23.39
N ASN A 40 5.78 -17.95 -22.49
CA ASN A 40 5.41 -16.55 -22.32
C ASN A 40 5.65 -15.71 -23.57
N LEU A 41 6.71 -16.01 -24.32
CA LEU A 41 7.02 -15.29 -25.56
C LEU A 41 6.10 -15.67 -26.73
N VAL A 42 5.71 -16.94 -26.84
CA VAL A 42 4.96 -17.45 -28.01
C VAL A 42 3.45 -17.55 -27.79
N SER A 43 3.00 -17.63 -26.53
CA SER A 43 1.57 -17.76 -26.21
C SER A 43 0.88 -16.40 -26.04
N PRO A 44 -0.43 -16.30 -26.34
CA PRO A 44 -1.20 -15.10 -26.08
C PRO A 44 -1.20 -14.70 -24.60
N VAL A 45 -1.15 -13.39 -24.35
CA VAL A 45 -1.24 -12.82 -23.00
C VAL A 45 -2.70 -12.78 -22.55
N ARG A 46 -3.04 -13.60 -21.54
CA ARG A 46 -4.38 -13.71 -20.92
C ARG A 46 -4.55 -12.70 -19.80
N PHE A 47 -4.41 -11.42 -20.15
CA PHE A 47 -4.45 -10.33 -19.16
C PHE A 47 -5.82 -10.21 -18.48
N TYR A 48 -6.91 -10.28 -19.26
CA TYR A 48 -8.27 -10.14 -18.74
C TYR A 48 -8.61 -11.24 -17.71
N ASP A 49 -8.23 -12.48 -18.00
CA ASP A 49 -8.45 -13.62 -17.09
C ASP A 49 -7.71 -13.42 -15.76
N ALA A 50 -6.50 -12.85 -15.80
CA ALA A 50 -5.72 -12.56 -14.60
C ALA A 50 -6.31 -11.39 -13.79
N VAL A 51 -6.72 -10.31 -14.46
CA VAL A 51 -7.28 -9.12 -13.80
C VAL A 51 -8.59 -9.44 -13.06
N ARG A 52 -9.41 -10.36 -13.57
CA ARG A 52 -10.65 -10.79 -12.91
C ARG A 52 -10.45 -11.49 -11.57
N LYS A 53 -9.22 -11.91 -11.25
CA LYS A 53 -8.87 -12.55 -9.97
C LYS A 53 -8.45 -11.54 -8.90
N ILE A 54 -8.32 -10.27 -9.27
CA ILE A 54 -7.95 -9.19 -8.34
C ILE A 54 -9.16 -8.91 -7.44
N PRO A 55 -9.01 -8.90 -6.11
CA PRO A 55 -10.11 -8.65 -5.19
C PRO A 55 -10.62 -7.20 -5.29
N SER A 56 -11.81 -6.94 -4.74
CA SER A 56 -12.30 -5.59 -4.53
C SER A 56 -11.43 -4.83 -3.52
N LYS A 57 -11.44 -3.49 -3.60
CA LYS A 57 -10.63 -2.60 -2.75
C LYS A 57 -9.13 -2.90 -2.81
N ALA A 58 -8.65 -3.35 -3.97
CA ALA A 58 -7.23 -3.63 -4.19
C ALA A 58 -6.50 -2.36 -4.61
N ILE A 59 -5.23 -2.25 -4.21
CA ILE A 59 -4.33 -1.19 -4.67
C ILE A 59 -3.35 -1.80 -5.67
N LEU A 60 -3.50 -1.42 -6.93
CA LEU A 60 -2.69 -1.93 -8.03
C LEU A 60 -1.53 -0.99 -8.31
N ILE A 61 -0.31 -1.54 -8.31
CA ILE A 61 0.92 -0.81 -8.58
C ILE A 61 1.46 -1.25 -9.95
N GLU A 62 1.48 -0.35 -10.92
CA GLU A 62 2.05 -0.61 -12.24
C GLU A 62 3.57 -0.37 -12.23
N ILE A 63 4.33 -1.46 -12.32
CA ILE A 63 5.80 -1.46 -12.38
C ILE A 63 6.22 -1.45 -13.84
N ALA A 64 6.37 -0.25 -14.40
CA ALA A 64 6.78 -0.04 -15.78
C ALA A 64 7.44 1.34 -15.93
N PRO A 65 8.27 1.57 -16.97
CA PRO A 65 8.84 2.89 -17.27
C PRO A 65 7.78 3.92 -17.73
N HIS A 66 6.54 3.49 -17.94
CA HIS A 66 5.39 4.34 -18.20
C HIS A 66 4.09 3.59 -17.84
N GLY A 67 3.15 4.27 -17.19
CA GLY A 67 1.80 3.77 -16.89
C GLY A 67 0.89 3.56 -18.12
N LEU A 68 1.26 2.67 -19.03
CA LEU A 68 0.49 2.37 -20.24
C LEU A 68 -0.81 1.62 -19.93
N MET A 69 -0.82 0.77 -18.91
CA MET A 69 -1.96 -0.08 -18.59
C MET A 69 -3.00 0.61 -17.73
N GLN A 70 -2.74 1.82 -17.21
CA GLN A 70 -3.65 2.56 -16.32
C GLN A 70 -5.10 2.61 -16.82
N ALA A 71 -5.33 3.01 -18.07
CA ALA A 71 -6.68 3.12 -18.62
C ALA A 71 -7.36 1.76 -18.80
N LEU A 72 -6.60 0.69 -19.04
CA LEU A 72 -7.11 -0.67 -19.17
C LEU A 72 -7.37 -1.32 -17.81
N LEU A 73 -6.51 -1.06 -16.82
CA LEU A 73 -6.69 -1.52 -15.45
C LEU A 73 -7.94 -0.91 -14.85
N LYS A 74 -8.07 0.42 -14.89
CA LYS A 74 -9.22 1.17 -14.32
C LYS A 74 -10.59 0.74 -14.89
N ARG A 75 -10.65 0.24 -16.14
CA ARG A 75 -11.90 -0.27 -16.73
C ARG A 75 -12.17 -1.74 -16.45
N SER A 76 -11.16 -2.49 -16.00
CA SER A 76 -11.21 -3.96 -15.87
C SER A 76 -11.26 -4.42 -14.42
N VAL A 77 -10.86 -3.58 -13.46
CA VAL A 77 -10.90 -3.87 -12.02
C VAL A 77 -12.18 -3.34 -11.38
N HIS A 78 -12.40 -3.70 -10.11
CA HIS A 78 -13.50 -3.18 -9.30
C HIS A 78 -13.41 -1.65 -9.13
N ALA A 79 -14.56 -0.97 -9.10
CA ALA A 79 -14.62 0.49 -9.00
C ALA A 79 -14.00 1.07 -7.72
N GLU A 80 -13.94 0.27 -6.65
CA GLU A 80 -13.33 0.63 -5.37
C GLU A 80 -11.82 0.37 -5.32
N SER A 81 -11.22 -0.13 -6.42
CA SER A 81 -9.79 -0.41 -6.50
C SER A 81 -9.03 0.76 -7.11
N ASP A 82 -7.85 1.06 -6.57
CA ASP A 82 -6.98 2.12 -7.03
C ASP A 82 -5.88 1.58 -7.95
N CYS A 83 -5.48 2.38 -8.93
CA CYS A 83 -4.37 2.06 -9.83
C CYS A 83 -3.35 3.20 -9.79
N VAL A 84 -2.11 2.87 -9.46
CA VAL A 84 -1.00 3.83 -9.32
C VAL A 84 0.15 3.39 -10.24
N SER A 85 0.64 4.29 -11.10
CA SER A 85 1.83 4.06 -11.92
C SER A 85 3.06 4.68 -11.28
N LEU A 86 4.20 3.99 -11.36
CA LEU A 86 5.43 4.46 -10.73
C LEU A 86 6.25 5.44 -11.59
N MET A 87 6.07 5.41 -12.92
CA MET A 87 6.79 6.26 -13.86
C MET A 87 5.89 6.74 -15.00
N SER A 88 6.27 7.86 -15.62
CA SER A 88 5.58 8.43 -16.77
C SER A 88 6.56 9.04 -17.77
N ARG A 89 6.48 8.61 -19.03
CA ARG A 89 7.23 9.23 -20.14
C ARG A 89 6.84 10.68 -20.42
N LYS A 90 5.68 11.12 -19.92
CA LYS A 90 5.19 12.50 -20.07
C LYS A 90 5.82 13.44 -19.04
N GLU A 91 6.42 12.90 -17.99
CA GLU A 91 7.01 13.68 -16.91
C GLU A 91 8.49 13.93 -17.18
N SER A 92 8.92 15.17 -16.96
CA SER A 92 10.33 15.57 -17.06
C SER A 92 11.14 15.10 -15.87
N ASP A 93 10.53 15.00 -14.68
CA ASP A 93 11.14 14.51 -13.45
C ASP A 93 10.40 13.28 -12.93
N ASN A 94 10.91 12.11 -13.33
CA ASN A 94 10.35 10.84 -12.88
C ASN A 94 10.69 10.51 -11.43
N LEU A 95 11.71 11.13 -10.83
CA LEU A 95 12.01 10.93 -9.41
C LEU A 95 10.93 11.61 -8.56
N HIS A 96 10.60 12.87 -8.90
CA HIS A 96 9.49 13.57 -8.26
C HIS A 96 8.17 12.82 -8.47
N TYR A 97 7.87 12.41 -9.70
CA TYR A 97 6.66 11.63 -10.01
C TYR A 97 6.58 10.34 -9.20
N PHE A 98 7.68 9.59 -9.12
CA PHE A 98 7.76 8.38 -8.31
C PHE A 98 7.47 8.66 -6.84
N LEU A 99 8.16 9.63 -6.22
CA LEU A 99 7.98 9.97 -4.81
C LEU A 99 6.57 10.49 -4.49
N SER A 100 5.96 11.27 -5.40
CA SER A 100 4.56 11.68 -5.28
C SER A 100 3.60 10.49 -5.28
N ASN A 101 3.83 9.49 -6.14
CA ASN A 101 3.02 8.28 -6.17
C ASN A 101 3.27 7.36 -4.95
N ILE A 102 4.48 7.31 -4.40
CA ILE A 102 4.73 6.69 -3.09
C ILE A 102 3.91 7.38 -1.99
N GLY A 103 3.85 8.72 -2.01
CA GLY A 103 2.97 9.49 -1.12
C GLY A 103 1.49 9.14 -1.30
N GLN A 104 1.02 9.00 -2.55
CA GLN A 104 -0.34 8.55 -2.85
C GLN A 104 -0.60 7.15 -2.26
N LEU A 105 0.31 6.19 -2.44
CA LEU A 105 0.17 4.86 -1.85
C LEU A 105 0.03 4.89 -0.32
N PHE A 106 0.76 5.79 0.36
CA PHE A 106 0.60 6.00 1.79
C PHE A 106 -0.80 6.52 2.15
N THR A 107 -1.34 7.47 1.38
CA THR A 107 -2.71 7.97 1.61
C THR A 107 -3.79 6.91 1.36
N LEU A 108 -3.50 5.90 0.52
CA LEU A 108 -4.38 4.75 0.31
C LEU A 108 -4.26 3.69 1.43
N GLY A 109 -3.41 3.91 2.43
CA GLY A 109 -3.27 3.05 3.60
C GLY A 109 -2.10 2.06 3.54
N LEU A 110 -1.19 2.16 2.56
CA LEU A 110 0.02 1.34 2.56
C LEU A 110 1.05 1.88 3.55
N THR A 111 1.59 1.00 4.38
CA THR A 111 2.77 1.28 5.20
C THR A 111 4.03 1.05 4.38
N LEU A 112 4.77 2.11 4.08
CA LEU A 112 6.01 2.05 3.29
C LEU A 112 7.21 2.45 4.15
N ASP A 113 8.27 1.65 4.10
CA ASP A 113 9.54 1.97 4.75
C ASP A 113 10.43 2.80 3.81
N LEU A 114 10.29 4.12 3.89
CA LEU A 114 11.02 5.07 3.03
C LEU A 114 12.52 5.12 3.34
N LYS A 115 12.98 4.60 4.49
CA LYS A 115 14.40 4.63 4.88
C LYS A 115 15.28 3.84 3.90
N LYS A 116 14.69 2.93 3.13
CA LYS A 116 15.39 2.15 2.10
C LYS A 116 15.68 2.93 0.81
N LEU A 117 15.08 4.12 0.65
CA LEU A 117 15.21 4.92 -0.56
C LEU A 117 16.39 5.90 -0.51
N TYR A 118 16.97 6.13 0.67
CA TYR A 118 18.07 7.06 0.87
C TYR A 118 19.11 6.47 1.84
N PRO A 119 20.35 7.01 1.86
CA PRO A 119 21.39 6.49 2.73
C PRO A 119 20.99 6.46 4.22
N PRO A 120 21.51 5.51 5.01
CA PRO A 120 21.24 5.46 6.45
C PRO A 120 21.57 6.79 7.14
N ILE A 121 20.72 7.19 8.09
CA ILE A 121 20.93 8.37 8.92
C ILE A 121 21.67 7.96 10.19
N GLU A 122 22.66 8.77 10.60
CA GLU A 122 23.38 8.61 11.86
C GLU A 122 22.64 9.26 13.03
N TYR A 123 22.69 8.61 14.19
CA TYR A 123 22.10 9.10 15.44
C TYR A 123 23.19 9.22 16.52
N PRO A 124 23.08 10.16 17.48
CA PRO A 124 21.97 11.09 17.69
C PRO A 124 21.90 12.21 16.64
N VAL A 125 20.71 12.81 16.50
CA VAL A 125 20.52 13.96 15.61
C VAL A 125 21.29 15.20 16.12
N GLY A 126 21.64 16.10 15.21
CA GLY A 126 22.37 17.33 15.55
C GLY A 126 21.58 18.26 16.48
N ALA A 127 22.31 19.03 17.30
CA ALA A 127 21.72 20.08 18.13
C ALA A 127 20.98 21.12 17.26
N GLY A 128 19.80 21.54 17.69
CA GLY A 128 18.94 22.45 16.93
C GLY A 128 18.00 21.76 15.94
N THR A 129 17.99 20.42 15.87
CA THR A 129 16.95 19.67 15.13
C THR A 129 15.56 20.06 15.65
N PRO A 130 14.60 20.44 14.78
CA PRO A 130 13.27 20.89 15.22
C PRO A 130 12.53 19.88 16.10
N MET A 131 11.78 20.39 17.08
CA MET A 131 10.91 19.56 17.92
C MET A 131 9.73 19.01 17.11
N ILE A 132 9.42 17.72 17.28
CA ILE A 132 8.27 17.06 16.64
C ILE A 132 6.97 17.35 17.41
N SER A 133 7.02 17.43 18.74
CA SER A 133 5.82 17.52 19.59
C SER A 133 4.86 18.67 19.23
N PRO A 134 5.30 19.88 18.85
CA PRO A 134 4.36 20.95 18.52
C PRO A 134 3.61 20.73 17.19
N GLY A 135 4.14 19.88 16.31
CA GLY A 135 3.56 19.56 15.01
C GLY A 135 2.44 18.51 15.08
N ILE A 136 2.33 17.77 16.18
CA ILE A 136 1.26 16.79 16.38
C ILE A 136 0.03 17.53 16.91
N LYS A 137 -1.11 17.34 16.24
CA LYS A 137 -2.41 17.88 16.63
C LYS A 137 -3.39 16.75 16.84
N TRP A 138 -4.28 16.92 17.81
CA TRP A 138 -5.36 16.00 18.10
C TRP A 138 -6.68 16.72 17.95
N ASP A 139 -7.75 15.96 17.72
CA ASP A 139 -9.10 16.49 17.78
C ASP A 139 -9.51 16.72 19.25
N HIS A 140 -9.42 17.98 19.69
CA HIS A 140 -9.82 18.42 21.02
C HIS A 140 -11.26 18.95 21.06
N SER A 141 -12.12 18.57 20.11
CA SER A 141 -13.54 18.99 20.10
C SER A 141 -14.34 18.50 21.31
N LYS A 142 -13.85 17.47 22.00
CA LYS A 142 -14.46 16.94 23.22
C LYS A 142 -13.74 17.47 24.45
N GLU A 143 -14.51 18.05 25.35
CA GLU A 143 -14.04 18.48 26.67
C GLU A 143 -14.28 17.38 27.69
N TRP A 144 -13.40 17.34 28.68
CA TRP A 144 -13.47 16.40 29.80
C TRP A 144 -13.76 17.17 31.08
N ALA A 145 -14.46 16.54 32.03
CA ALA A 145 -14.72 17.15 33.32
C ALA A 145 -13.38 17.44 34.03
N VAL A 146 -13.12 18.73 34.28
CA VAL A 146 -12.01 19.19 35.09
C VAL A 146 -12.61 19.68 36.41
N PRO A 147 -12.18 19.14 37.56
CA PRO A 147 -12.69 19.56 38.86
C PRO A 147 -12.57 21.07 39.03
N SER A 148 -13.69 21.69 39.39
CA SER A 148 -13.74 23.11 39.76
C SER A 148 -13.26 23.32 41.19
N TRP A 149 -12.79 24.52 41.55
CA TRP A 149 -12.28 24.77 42.90
C TRP A 149 -13.39 24.66 43.96
N GLU A 150 -14.64 24.91 43.56
CA GLU A 150 -15.84 24.78 44.39
C GLU A 150 -16.06 23.36 44.89
N GLU A 151 -15.71 22.34 44.10
CA GLU A 151 -15.83 20.92 44.48
C GLU A 151 -14.91 20.52 45.64
N PHE A 152 -13.93 21.35 45.99
CA PHE A 152 -13.05 21.14 47.14
C PHE A 152 -13.55 21.85 48.40
N LEU A 153 -14.67 22.59 48.34
CA LEU A 153 -15.27 23.20 49.51
C LEU A 153 -16.09 22.16 50.30
N PRO A 154 -15.98 22.15 51.64
CA PRO A 154 -16.59 21.12 52.48
C PRO A 154 -18.14 21.09 52.45
N ASP A 155 -18.80 22.11 51.90
CA ASP A 155 -20.28 22.24 51.87
C ASP A 155 -20.90 22.42 50.47
N SER A 156 -20.17 22.16 49.37
CA SER A 156 -20.78 22.25 48.03
C SER A 156 -21.58 20.97 47.70
N SER A 157 -22.89 21.09 47.50
CA SER A 157 -23.72 20.02 46.95
C SER A 157 -23.18 19.59 45.58
N ILE A 158 -22.69 18.35 45.50
CA ILE A 158 -22.09 17.76 44.30
C ILE A 158 -23.11 17.75 43.16
N SER A 159 -22.96 18.65 42.19
CA SER A 159 -23.63 18.52 40.89
C SER A 159 -22.80 17.59 40.02
N SER A 160 -23.10 16.29 40.09
CA SER A 160 -22.49 15.32 39.18
C SER A 160 -23.01 15.57 37.76
N LYS A 161 -22.18 16.19 36.91
CA LYS A 161 -22.40 16.09 35.46
C LYS A 161 -21.92 14.71 35.01
N THR A 162 -22.83 14.02 34.35
CA THR A 162 -22.90 12.60 34.03
C THR A 162 -21.58 11.95 33.57
N ILE A 163 -21.25 10.82 34.19
CA ILE A 163 -20.25 9.85 33.71
C ILE A 163 -20.87 9.18 32.47
N GLY A 164 -20.33 9.45 31.29
CA GLY A 164 -20.75 8.76 30.07
C GLY A 164 -20.42 7.27 30.15
N GLU A 165 -21.44 6.41 30.01
CA GLU A 165 -21.28 4.97 29.88
C GLU A 165 -20.56 4.62 28.57
N TRP A 166 -19.57 3.74 28.67
CA TRP A 166 -18.79 3.26 27.53
C TRP A 166 -19.40 1.97 26.98
N ASN A 167 -19.88 1.99 25.73
CA ASN A 167 -19.99 0.78 24.92
C ASN A 167 -18.72 0.66 24.08
N ILE A 168 -17.84 -0.26 24.45
CA ILE A 168 -16.74 -0.70 23.60
C ILE A 168 -17.34 -1.68 22.59
N LEU A 169 -17.51 -1.23 21.34
CA LEU A 169 -17.68 -2.14 20.21
C LEU A 169 -16.28 -2.49 19.72
N ILE A 170 -15.92 -3.77 19.87
CA ILE A 170 -14.80 -4.41 19.17
C ILE A 170 -15.28 -4.79 17.77
#